data_AF-R5LI45-F1
#
_entry.id   AF-R5LI45-F1
#
_cell.length_a   1.000
_cell.length_b   1.000
_cell.length_c   1.000
_cell.angle_alpha   90.00
_cell.angle_beta   90.00
_cell.angle_gamma   90.00
#
_symmetry.space_group_name_H-M   'P 1'
#
loop_
_entity.id
_entity.type
_entity.pdbx_description
1 polymer ?
#
loop_
_entity_poly.entity_id
_entity_poly.type
_entity_poly.pdbx_seq_one_letter_code
_entity_poly.pdbx_strand_id
1 'polypeptide(L)'
;MFNITKCTLNVSNGKMTAVMTMHGKGYLYLFMGKGDDAVESGYIPFVEDPEGAHTFTVPVEALDVPVDCAAFSKNREKWYDRTLVFRSDLIPADCFAEGVLKTPASLGLSDGEYTVDVTLSGGSGRASVQSPAKLTVSGGAASAEVVWSSSNYDYMRIGEEKFLPVNTEGNSTFVIPVSCFDREITVYADTIAMSEPHEIEYRLTFDSASVK
;
A
#
# COMPACT_ATOMS: atom_id res chain seq x y z
N MET A 1 -14.01 -11.22 14.35
CA MET A 1 -13.00 -11.36 13.27
C MET A 1 -11.85 -10.43 13.62
N PHE A 2 -10.61 -10.84 13.38
CA PHE A 2 -9.45 -9.98 13.58
C PHE A 2 -9.36 -9.03 12.38
N ASN A 3 -9.84 -7.80 12.55
CA ASN A 3 -9.99 -6.82 11.48
C ASN A 3 -9.47 -5.47 11.97
N ILE A 4 -8.46 -4.95 11.27
CA ILE A 4 -7.79 -3.68 11.54
C ILE A 4 -8.37 -2.65 10.57
N THR A 5 -8.95 -1.58 11.11
CA THR A 5 -9.61 -0.53 10.31
C THR A 5 -8.71 0.67 10.04
N LYS A 6 -7.68 0.86 10.87
CA LYS A 6 -6.69 1.91 10.72
C LYS A 6 -5.36 1.43 11.28
N CYS A 7 -4.27 1.83 10.63
CA CYS A 7 -2.92 1.60 11.11
C CYS A 7 -2.13 2.90 10.97
N THR A 8 -1.40 3.28 12.01
CA THR A 8 -0.49 4.44 11.98
C THR A 8 0.90 3.99 12.37
N LEU A 9 1.84 4.08 11.44
CA LEU A 9 3.25 3.80 11.66
C LEU A 9 3.93 5.04 12.25
N ASN A 10 4.62 4.87 13.37
CA ASN A 10 5.44 5.89 14.02
C ASN A 10 6.90 5.49 13.91
N VAL A 11 7.75 6.43 13.50
CA VAL A 11 9.20 6.23 13.42
C VAL A 11 9.88 7.24 14.32
N SER A 12 10.65 6.76 15.29
CA SER A 12 11.44 7.63 16.17
C SER A 12 12.73 6.93 16.59
N ASN A 13 13.85 7.64 16.56
CA ASN A 13 15.16 7.13 16.96
C ASN A 13 15.53 5.78 16.30
N GLY A 14 15.21 5.62 15.02
CA GLY A 14 15.49 4.39 14.26
C GLY A 14 14.62 3.19 14.63
N LYS A 15 13.57 3.37 15.44
CA LYS A 15 12.60 2.33 15.79
C LYS A 15 11.23 2.63 15.21
N MET A 16 10.55 1.59 14.75
CA MET A 16 9.19 1.69 14.24
C MET A 16 8.20 1.03 15.20
N THR A 17 7.05 1.68 15.40
CA THR A 17 5.89 1.11 16.08
C THR A 17 4.64 1.37 15.26
N ALA A 18 3.65 0.49 15.36
CA ALA A 18 2.37 0.67 14.68
C ALA A 18 1.23 0.69 15.69
N VAL A 19 0.38 1.70 15.60
CA VAL A 19 -0.89 1.76 16.32
C VAL A 19 -1.97 1.20 15.41
N MET A 20 -2.51 0.04 15.76
CA MET A 20 -3.56 -0.65 15.01
C MET A 20 -4.91 -0.45 15.70
N THR A 21 -5.85 0.20 15.03
CA THR A 21 -7.23 0.33 15.48
C THR A 21 -8.05 -0.86 15.01
N MET A 22 -8.72 -1.53 15.93
CA MET A 22 -9.53 -2.71 15.64
C MET A 22 -10.98 -2.32 15.37
N HIS A 23 -11.61 -3.00 14.40
CA HIS A 23 -13.06 -2.86 14.16
C HIS A 23 -13.90 -3.23 15.39
N GLY A 24 -13.43 -4.17 16.23
CA GLY A 24 -14.19 -4.73 17.32
C GLY A 24 -13.43 -4.79 18.64
N LYS A 25 -14.18 -4.79 19.75
CA LYS A 25 -13.69 -4.81 21.14
C LYS A 25 -13.44 -6.21 21.72
N GLY A 26 -13.38 -7.23 20.85
CA GLY A 26 -13.39 -8.64 21.26
C GLY A 26 -12.04 -9.21 21.67
N TYR A 27 -10.95 -8.46 21.49
CA TYR A 27 -9.58 -8.87 21.79
C TYR A 27 -9.03 -8.01 22.94
N LEU A 28 -8.37 -8.66 23.90
CA LEU A 28 -7.81 -7.98 25.08
C LEU A 28 -6.31 -7.74 24.95
N TYR A 29 -5.59 -8.69 24.35
CA TYR A 29 -4.14 -8.68 24.24
C TYR A 29 -3.70 -9.11 22.85
N LEU A 30 -2.59 -8.56 22.40
CA LEU A 30 -1.77 -9.13 21.35
C LEU A 30 -0.46 -9.67 21.93
N PHE A 31 0.18 -10.56 21.18
CA PHE A 31 1.52 -11.05 21.45
C PHE A 31 2.27 -11.17 20.11
N MET A 32 3.47 -10.59 20.01
CA MET A 32 4.27 -10.65 18.78
C MET A 32 5.02 -11.97 18.69
N GLY A 33 4.29 -13.01 18.30
CA GLY A 33 4.72 -14.40 18.23
C GLY A 33 3.51 -15.33 18.12
N LYS A 34 3.71 -16.63 18.39
CA LYS A 34 2.62 -17.62 18.44
C LYS A 34 1.92 -17.59 19.79
N GLY A 35 0.62 -17.92 19.78
CA GLY A 35 -0.20 -17.92 20.99
C GLY A 35 0.24 -18.91 22.06
N ASP A 36 0.81 -20.04 21.64
CA ASP A 36 1.30 -21.08 22.56
C ASP A 36 2.56 -20.64 23.33
N ASP A 37 3.31 -19.68 22.79
CA ASP A 37 4.51 -19.10 23.41
C ASP A 37 4.20 -17.82 24.22
N ALA A 38 2.92 -17.42 24.26
CA ALA A 38 2.53 -16.15 24.86
C ALA A 38 2.75 -16.16 26.38
N VAL A 39 3.54 -15.19 26.85
CA VAL A 39 3.82 -14.95 28.27
C VAL A 39 3.37 -13.55 28.66
N GLU A 40 2.85 -13.39 29.89
CA GLU A 40 2.24 -12.13 30.34
C GLU A 40 3.15 -10.90 30.19
N SER A 41 4.47 -11.06 30.35
CA SER A 41 5.45 -9.99 30.17
C SER A 41 5.55 -9.48 28.72
N GLY A 42 5.10 -10.26 27.74
CA GLY A 42 5.04 -9.91 26.32
C GLY A 42 3.65 -9.49 25.84
N TYR A 43 2.65 -9.45 26.74
CA TYR A 43 1.30 -9.06 26.34
C TYR A 43 1.25 -7.57 25.99
N ILE A 44 0.59 -7.28 24.88
CA ILE A 44 0.31 -5.93 24.41
C ILE A 44 -1.18 -5.69 24.65
N PRO A 45 -1.57 -4.97 25.72
CA PRO A 45 -2.97 -4.71 26.01
C PRO A 45 -3.57 -3.70 25.03
N PHE A 46 -4.90 -3.72 24.90
CA PHE A 46 -5.59 -2.67 24.17
C PHE A 46 -5.56 -1.35 24.96
N VAL A 47 -5.64 -0.24 24.23
CA VAL A 47 -5.94 1.09 24.76
C VAL A 47 -7.16 1.62 24.01
N GLU A 48 -8.13 2.19 24.71
CA GLU A 48 -9.24 2.88 24.04
C GLU A 48 -8.77 4.25 23.52
N ASP A 49 -9.04 4.52 22.25
CA ASP A 49 -8.86 5.86 21.67
C ASP A 49 -9.99 6.81 22.14
N PRO A 50 -9.95 8.12 21.82
CA PRO A 50 -10.98 9.07 22.23
C PRO A 50 -12.41 8.71 21.76
N GLU A 51 -12.52 7.98 20.66
CA GLU A 51 -13.78 7.47 20.10
C GLU A 51 -14.21 6.13 20.75
N GLY A 52 -13.39 5.59 21.65
CA GLY A 52 -13.62 4.35 22.37
C GLY A 52 -13.29 3.10 21.56
N ALA A 53 -12.63 3.19 20.41
CA ALA A 53 -12.18 2.01 19.67
C ALA A 53 -10.95 1.37 20.35
N HIS A 54 -10.82 0.04 20.27
CA HIS A 54 -9.67 -0.66 20.81
C HIS A 54 -8.47 -0.50 19.87
N THR A 55 -7.36 -0.01 20.41
CA THR A 55 -6.09 0.14 19.70
C THR A 55 -4.99 -0.70 20.34
N PHE A 56 -4.02 -1.14 19.55
CA PHE A 56 -2.84 -1.85 20.02
C PHE A 56 -1.59 -1.20 19.44
N THR A 57 -0.60 -0.93 20.29
CA THR A 57 0.71 -0.44 19.84
C THR A 57 1.68 -1.61 19.80
N VAL A 58 2.10 -2.00 18.59
CA VAL A 58 3.03 -3.12 18.37
C VAL A 58 4.37 -2.62 17.84
N PRO A 59 5.49 -3.28 18.19
CA PRO A 59 6.77 -3.01 17.54
C PRO A 59 6.74 -3.47 16.07
N VAL A 60 7.45 -2.75 15.21
CA VAL A 60 7.64 -3.12 13.80
C VAL A 60 9.13 -3.24 13.55
N GLU A 61 9.60 -4.46 13.31
CA GLU A 61 11.03 -4.73 13.06
C GLU A 61 11.43 -4.44 11.61
N ALA A 62 10.55 -4.79 10.67
CA ALA A 62 10.75 -4.60 9.24
C ALA A 62 9.41 -4.36 8.52
N LEU A 63 9.47 -3.61 7.42
CA LEU A 63 8.36 -3.48 6.48
C LEU A 63 8.40 -4.63 5.47
N ASP A 64 7.25 -4.96 4.89
CA ASP A 64 7.07 -5.98 3.84
C ASP A 64 7.51 -7.41 4.22
N VAL A 65 7.73 -7.66 5.51
CA VAL A 65 8.06 -8.99 6.06
C VAL A 65 6.88 -9.52 6.88
N PRO A 66 6.40 -10.74 6.61
CA PRO A 66 5.41 -11.39 7.47
C PRO A 66 5.92 -11.57 8.89
N VAL A 67 5.14 -11.11 9.87
CA VAL A 67 5.43 -11.28 11.30
C VAL A 67 4.28 -11.99 12.00
N ASP A 68 4.63 -12.93 12.87
CA ASP A 68 3.66 -13.64 13.70
C ASP A 68 3.07 -12.72 14.76
N CYS A 69 1.75 -12.83 14.93
CA CYS A 69 1.00 -12.11 15.95
C CYS A 69 -0.13 -12.99 16.45
N ALA A 70 -0.25 -13.18 17.76
CA ALA A 70 -1.39 -13.85 18.36
C ALA A 70 -2.33 -12.83 18.99
N ALA A 71 -3.64 -13.04 18.85
CA ALA A 71 -4.67 -12.19 19.44
C ALA A 71 -5.53 -12.95 20.45
N PHE A 72 -5.55 -12.51 21.70
CA PHE A 72 -6.31 -13.14 22.77
C PHE A 72 -7.77 -12.69 22.76
N SER A 73 -8.69 -13.63 22.53
CA SER A 73 -10.12 -13.34 22.47
C SER A 73 -10.76 -13.40 23.85
N LYS A 74 -11.45 -12.31 24.24
CA LYS A 74 -12.26 -12.25 25.47
C LYS A 74 -13.33 -13.34 25.51
N ASN A 75 -14.07 -13.52 24.42
CA ASN A 75 -15.25 -14.38 24.40
C ASN A 75 -14.92 -15.88 24.32
N ARG A 76 -13.72 -16.20 23.83
CA ARG A 76 -13.28 -17.59 23.61
C ARG A 76 -12.16 -17.99 24.55
N GLU A 77 -11.65 -17.05 25.33
CA GLU A 77 -10.57 -17.21 26.30
C GLU A 77 -9.37 -17.97 25.73
N LYS A 78 -9.00 -17.65 24.49
CA LYS A 78 -7.89 -18.29 23.79
C LYS A 78 -7.19 -17.37 22.81
N TRP A 79 -5.94 -17.73 22.52
CA TRP A 79 -5.14 -17.11 21.48
C TRP A 79 -5.55 -17.57 20.08
N TYR A 80 -5.42 -16.65 19.13
CA TYR A 80 -5.56 -16.91 17.71
C TYR A 80 -4.36 -16.39 16.98
N ASP A 81 -3.60 -17.28 16.36
CA ASP A 81 -2.47 -16.89 15.51
C ASP A 81 -2.95 -16.14 14.27
N ARG A 82 -2.19 -15.12 13.94
CA ARG A 82 -2.32 -14.22 12.81
C ARG A 82 -0.93 -13.96 12.25
N THR A 83 -0.93 -13.46 11.03
CA THR A 83 0.26 -12.94 10.38
C THR A 83 -0.03 -11.51 9.98
N LEU A 84 0.85 -10.61 10.36
CA LEU A 84 0.80 -9.20 9.97
C LEU A 84 1.87 -8.94 8.91
N VAL A 85 1.60 -8.00 8.01
CA VAL A 85 2.58 -7.41 7.10
C VAL A 85 2.40 -5.91 7.16
N PHE A 86 3.45 -5.19 7.55
CA PHE A 86 3.48 -3.72 7.53
C PHE A 86 3.97 -3.26 6.16
N ARG A 87 3.01 -2.92 5.31
CA ARG A 87 3.22 -2.63 3.89
C ARG A 87 3.87 -1.28 3.68
N SER A 88 5.02 -1.27 3.02
CA SER A 88 5.72 -0.03 2.71
C SER A 88 5.05 0.72 1.56
N ASP A 89 4.47 0.04 0.58
CA ASP A 89 3.87 0.61 -0.63
C ASP A 89 2.61 1.47 -0.38
N LEU A 90 2.11 1.46 0.86
CA LEU A 90 1.03 2.34 1.34
C LEU A 90 1.55 3.57 2.11
N ILE A 91 2.86 3.69 2.31
CA ILE A 91 3.49 4.83 2.97
C ILE A 91 3.71 5.94 1.93
N PRO A 92 3.19 7.16 2.16
CA PRO A 92 3.44 8.30 1.30
C PRO A 92 4.94 8.54 1.04
N ALA A 93 5.29 8.91 -0.18
CA ALA A 93 6.69 9.06 -0.59
C ALA A 93 7.44 10.15 0.19
N ASP A 94 6.74 11.20 0.61
CA ASP A 94 7.26 12.30 1.42
C ASP A 94 7.58 11.90 2.88
N CYS A 95 7.13 10.73 3.33
CA CYS A 95 7.50 10.17 4.64
C CYS A 95 8.88 9.50 4.65
N PHE A 96 9.49 9.27 3.48
CA PHE A 96 10.82 8.69 3.37
C PHE A 96 11.90 9.77 3.48
N ALA A 97 13.03 9.42 4.11
CA ALA A 97 14.18 10.32 4.15
C ALA A 97 14.73 10.57 2.73
N GLU A 98 15.31 11.76 2.54
CA GLU A 98 15.93 12.15 1.27
C GLU A 98 16.99 11.13 0.83
N GLY A 99 16.99 10.78 -0.46
CA GLY A 99 17.91 9.81 -1.05
C GLY A 99 17.55 8.34 -0.83
N VAL A 100 16.49 8.02 -0.07
CA VAL A 100 16.02 6.63 0.09
C VAL A 100 15.25 6.15 -1.14
N LEU A 101 14.38 7.00 -1.68
CA LEU A 101 13.58 6.67 -2.86
C LEU A 101 14.34 7.01 -4.14
N LYS A 102 14.23 6.14 -5.15
CA LYS A 102 14.62 6.47 -6.51
C LYS A 102 13.56 7.40 -7.09
N THR A 103 13.95 8.63 -7.36
CA THR A 103 13.14 9.72 -7.93
C THR A 103 13.78 10.20 -9.25
N PRO A 104 13.09 11.02 -10.07
CA PRO A 104 13.70 11.60 -11.25
C PRO A 104 15.01 12.33 -10.94
N ALA A 105 15.04 13.09 -9.84
CA ALA A 105 16.22 13.81 -9.39
C ALA A 105 17.40 12.87 -9.04
N SER A 106 17.15 11.80 -8.28
CA SER A 106 18.22 10.85 -7.93
C SER A 106 18.75 10.05 -9.13
N LEU A 107 17.93 9.91 -10.17
CA LEU A 107 18.30 9.26 -11.43
C LEU A 107 18.94 10.24 -12.43
N GLY A 108 18.99 11.54 -12.12
CA GLY A 108 19.54 12.56 -13.01
C GLY A 108 18.68 12.82 -14.25
N LEU A 109 17.38 12.56 -14.19
CA LEU A 109 16.45 12.84 -15.29
C LEU A 109 16.15 14.34 -15.36
N SER A 110 16.32 14.92 -16.55
CA SER A 110 15.91 16.29 -16.86
C SER A 110 14.42 16.34 -17.24
N ASP A 111 13.85 17.54 -17.30
CA ASP A 111 12.52 17.71 -17.87
C ASP A 111 12.48 17.21 -19.32
N GLY A 112 11.48 16.40 -19.65
CA GLY A 112 11.41 15.72 -20.94
C GLY A 112 10.40 14.57 -20.99
N GLU A 113 10.28 13.97 -22.16
CA GLU A 113 9.51 12.75 -22.38
C GLU A 113 10.45 11.55 -22.49
N TYR A 114 10.04 10.45 -21.85
CA TYR A 114 10.77 9.20 -21.73
C TYR A 114 9.81 8.04 -21.93
N THR A 115 10.37 6.83 -21.99
CA THR A 115 9.66 5.57 -21.84
C THR A 115 10.17 4.83 -20.62
N VAL A 116 9.31 4.03 -19.97
CA VAL A 116 9.68 3.23 -18.81
C VAL A 116 8.91 1.92 -18.82
N ASP A 117 9.57 0.80 -18.55
CA ASP A 117 8.92 -0.47 -18.35
C ASP A 117 8.12 -0.45 -17.05
N VAL A 118 6.87 -0.91 -17.13
CA VAL A 118 5.93 -0.96 -16.01
C VAL A 118 5.37 -2.36 -15.85
N THR A 119 5.32 -2.83 -14.61
CA THR A 119 4.70 -4.10 -14.26
C THR A 119 3.48 -3.86 -13.38
N LEU A 120 2.44 -4.68 -13.60
CA LEU A 120 1.21 -4.69 -12.79
C LEU A 120 1.12 -6.00 -12.02
N SER A 121 0.89 -5.91 -10.72
CA SER A 121 0.54 -7.04 -9.86
C SER A 121 -0.75 -6.77 -9.07
N GLY A 122 -1.29 -7.79 -8.41
CA GLY A 122 -2.55 -7.68 -7.66
C GLY A 122 -3.81 -7.97 -8.49
N GLY A 123 -4.95 -7.51 -7.99
CA GLY A 123 -6.27 -7.84 -8.54
C GLY A 123 -6.52 -9.34 -8.72
N SER A 124 -7.25 -9.70 -9.79
CA SER A 124 -7.56 -11.10 -10.15
C SER A 124 -6.48 -11.78 -11.00
N GLY A 125 -5.38 -11.09 -11.33
CA GLY A 125 -4.36 -11.55 -12.27
C GLY A 125 -4.76 -11.56 -13.74
N ARG A 126 -5.95 -11.02 -14.08
CA ARG A 126 -6.46 -10.96 -15.46
C ARG A 126 -6.17 -9.64 -16.17
N ALA A 127 -5.94 -8.57 -15.40
CA ALA A 127 -5.64 -7.26 -15.94
C ALA A 127 -4.14 -7.15 -16.27
N SER A 128 -3.81 -6.32 -17.25
CA SER A 128 -2.43 -5.90 -17.53
C SER A 128 -2.42 -4.43 -17.95
N VAL A 129 -1.24 -3.84 -17.97
CA VAL A 129 -1.00 -2.49 -18.50
C VAL A 129 0.00 -2.58 -19.64
N GLN A 130 -0.08 -1.67 -20.60
CA GLN A 130 0.88 -1.57 -21.69
C GLN A 130 2.25 -1.17 -21.14
N SER A 131 3.30 -1.87 -21.61
CA SER A 131 4.70 -1.58 -21.30
C SER A 131 5.54 -1.60 -22.59
N PRO A 132 6.48 -0.66 -22.80
CA PRO A 132 6.77 0.47 -21.90
C PRO A 132 5.65 1.52 -21.88
N ALA A 133 5.50 2.21 -20.76
CA ALA A 133 4.63 3.35 -20.57
C ALA A 133 5.35 4.65 -20.97
N LYS A 134 4.59 5.64 -21.43
CA LYS A 134 5.11 7.01 -21.61
C LYS A 134 5.33 7.63 -20.23
N LEU A 135 6.51 8.22 -20.01
CA LEU A 135 6.89 8.92 -18.79
C LEU A 135 7.21 10.37 -19.14
N THR A 136 6.70 11.31 -18.34
CA THR A 136 7.00 12.74 -18.48
C THR A 136 7.63 13.23 -17.19
N VAL A 137 8.80 13.89 -17.30
CA VAL A 137 9.44 14.61 -16.20
C VAL A 137 9.25 16.10 -16.42
N SER A 138 8.76 16.81 -15.41
CA SER A 138 8.55 18.26 -15.46
C SER A 138 8.66 18.85 -14.07
N GLY A 139 9.50 19.88 -13.90
CA GLY A 139 9.69 20.54 -12.61
C GLY A 139 10.19 19.58 -11.51
N GLY A 140 10.95 18.55 -11.88
CA GLY A 140 11.46 17.54 -10.96
C GLY A 140 10.46 16.45 -10.52
N ALA A 141 9.21 16.50 -10.99
CA ALA A 141 8.20 15.47 -10.77
C ALA A 141 8.05 14.58 -12.01
N ALA A 142 7.65 13.32 -11.81
CA ALA A 142 7.36 12.38 -12.89
C ALA A 142 5.88 11.96 -12.90
N SER A 143 5.34 11.77 -14.09
CA SER A 143 4.02 11.17 -14.33
C SER A 143 4.10 10.15 -15.46
N ALA A 144 3.33 9.07 -15.37
CA ALA A 144 3.27 8.04 -16.39
C ALA A 144 1.86 7.90 -16.98
N GLU A 145 1.80 7.67 -18.30
CA GLU A 145 0.59 7.29 -19.02
C GLU A 145 0.41 5.77 -18.94
N VAL A 146 -0.57 5.32 -18.15
CA VAL A 146 -0.88 3.91 -17.90
C VAL A 146 -2.08 3.51 -18.73
N VAL A 147 -1.85 2.73 -19.78
CA VAL A 147 -2.88 2.16 -20.65
C VAL A 147 -3.25 0.77 -20.15
N TRP A 148 -4.49 0.55 -19.75
CA TRP A 148 -4.97 -0.75 -19.28
C TRP A 148 -5.25 -1.71 -20.44
N SER A 149 -5.42 -2.99 -20.13
CA SER A 149 -5.80 -4.01 -21.11
C SER A 149 -7.29 -4.01 -21.49
N SER A 150 -8.08 -3.06 -20.98
CA SER A 150 -9.53 -2.94 -21.18
C SER A 150 -9.96 -1.47 -21.15
N SER A 151 -11.05 -1.16 -21.87
CA SER A 151 -11.73 0.14 -21.85
C SER A 151 -12.70 0.32 -20.67
N ASN A 152 -12.85 -0.70 -19.83
CA ASN A 152 -13.88 -0.73 -18.79
C ASN A 152 -13.37 -0.28 -17.42
N TYR A 153 -12.39 0.62 -17.38
CA TYR A 153 -11.96 1.30 -16.16
C TYR A 153 -12.36 2.76 -16.22
N ASP A 154 -13.11 3.23 -15.22
CA ASP A 154 -13.68 4.58 -15.18
C ASP A 154 -12.87 5.56 -14.31
N TYR A 155 -12.11 5.05 -13.34
CA TYR A 155 -11.11 5.82 -12.59
C TYR A 155 -9.98 4.96 -12.03
N MET A 156 -8.86 5.63 -11.75
CA MET A 156 -7.81 5.16 -10.84
C MET A 156 -7.77 6.03 -9.59
N ARG A 157 -7.24 5.50 -8.50
CA ARG A 157 -6.99 6.23 -7.26
C ARG A 157 -5.64 5.85 -6.66
N ILE A 158 -4.90 6.84 -6.17
CA ILE A 158 -3.68 6.68 -5.36
C ILE A 158 -3.91 7.40 -4.04
N GLY A 159 -3.84 6.68 -2.92
CA GLY A 159 -4.26 7.26 -1.63
C GLY A 159 -5.71 7.76 -1.75
N GLU A 160 -5.97 9.02 -1.49
CA GLU A 160 -7.32 9.61 -1.64
C GLU A 160 -7.55 10.28 -3.01
N GLU A 161 -6.50 10.45 -3.82
CA GLU A 161 -6.56 11.20 -5.07
C GLU A 161 -7.09 10.35 -6.22
N LYS A 162 -8.09 10.88 -6.94
CA LYS A 162 -8.79 10.21 -8.04
C LYS A 162 -8.35 10.77 -9.40
N PHE A 163 -8.03 9.86 -10.33
CA PHE A 163 -7.61 10.13 -11.70
C PHE A 163 -8.64 9.57 -12.68
N LEU A 164 -9.05 10.38 -13.66
CA LEU A 164 -9.99 9.98 -14.71
C LEU A 164 -9.24 9.63 -16.01
N PRO A 165 -9.85 8.85 -16.91
CA PRO A 165 -9.24 8.52 -18.20
C PRO A 165 -8.98 9.79 -19.02
N VAL A 166 -7.84 9.83 -19.71
CA VAL A 166 -7.47 10.94 -20.59
C VAL A 166 -7.93 10.73 -22.05
N ASN A 167 -8.49 9.56 -22.35
CA ASN A 167 -8.97 9.16 -23.67
C ASN A 167 -10.47 8.83 -23.65
N THR A 168 -11.10 8.92 -24.82
CA THR A 168 -12.52 8.57 -25.04
C THR A 168 -12.70 7.32 -25.93
N GLU A 169 -11.63 6.84 -26.56
CA GLU A 169 -11.63 5.69 -27.45
C GLU A 169 -10.45 4.77 -27.13
N GLY A 170 -10.60 3.47 -27.36
CA GLY A 170 -9.61 2.46 -27.01
C GLY A 170 -9.66 2.04 -25.54
N ASN A 171 -8.59 1.43 -25.06
CA ASN A 171 -8.49 1.00 -23.67
C ASN A 171 -8.32 2.18 -22.73
N SER A 172 -8.76 2.06 -21.48
CA SER A 172 -8.69 3.15 -20.51
C SER A 172 -7.24 3.55 -20.24
N THR A 173 -6.96 4.83 -20.41
CA THR A 173 -5.63 5.41 -20.23
C THR A 173 -5.67 6.47 -19.14
N PHE A 174 -4.77 6.39 -18.17
CA PHE A 174 -4.68 7.33 -17.06
C PHE A 174 -3.29 7.96 -17.03
N VAL A 175 -3.21 9.22 -16.60
CA VAL A 175 -1.93 9.86 -16.26
C VAL A 175 -1.85 9.95 -14.74
N ILE A 176 -0.90 9.25 -14.15
CA ILE A 176 -0.71 9.18 -12.70
C ILE A 176 0.70 9.65 -12.29
N PRO A 177 0.89 10.21 -11.09
CA PRO A 177 2.21 10.51 -10.57
C PRO A 177 3.03 9.23 -10.36
N VAL A 178 4.33 9.29 -10.68
CA VAL A 178 5.31 8.25 -10.35
C VAL A 178 6.10 8.74 -9.15
N SER A 179 5.66 8.33 -7.95
CA SER A 179 6.24 8.78 -6.69
C SER A 179 7.64 8.22 -6.41
N CYS A 180 7.95 7.04 -6.97
CA CYS A 180 9.27 6.43 -6.95
C CYS A 180 9.41 5.36 -8.04
N PHE A 181 10.66 4.97 -8.33
CA PHE A 181 11.01 3.85 -9.19
C PHE A 181 11.45 2.63 -8.38
N ASP A 182 11.40 1.45 -9.00
CA ASP A 182 11.83 0.14 -8.46
C ASP A 182 11.13 -0.28 -7.16
N ARG A 183 9.93 0.24 -6.95
CA ARG A 183 9.09 -0.10 -5.81
C ARG A 183 7.63 -0.13 -6.22
N GLU A 184 6.87 -0.96 -5.52
CA GLU A 184 5.43 -1.05 -5.68
C GLU A 184 4.76 0.27 -5.26
N ILE A 185 3.89 0.76 -6.13
CA ILE A 185 2.95 1.86 -5.88
C ILE A 185 1.56 1.23 -5.86
N THR A 186 0.87 1.28 -4.73
CA THR A 186 -0.53 0.84 -4.66
C THR A 186 -1.42 1.80 -5.45
N VAL A 187 -2.23 1.23 -6.33
CA VAL A 187 -3.30 1.92 -7.03
C VAL A 187 -4.61 1.16 -6.85
N TYR A 188 -5.72 1.88 -6.86
CA TYR A 188 -7.06 1.31 -6.87
C TYR A 188 -7.71 1.66 -8.19
N ALA A 189 -8.17 0.68 -8.95
CA ALA A 189 -8.81 0.90 -10.24
C ALA A 189 -10.22 0.33 -10.22
N ASP A 190 -11.20 1.17 -10.55
CA ASP A 190 -12.59 0.76 -10.61
C ASP A 190 -12.94 0.26 -12.00
N THR A 191 -13.54 -0.92 -12.03
CA THR A 191 -13.99 -1.55 -13.27
C THR A 191 -15.50 -1.68 -13.32
N ILE A 192 -16.05 -1.27 -14.47
CA ILE A 192 -17.46 -1.39 -14.82
C ILE A 192 -17.73 -2.56 -15.77
N ALA A 193 -16.74 -3.45 -15.97
CA ALA A 193 -16.88 -4.62 -16.84
C ALA A 193 -17.82 -5.69 -16.27
N MET A 194 -18.09 -5.63 -14.97
CA MET A 194 -18.92 -6.58 -14.24
C MET A 194 -20.35 -6.05 -14.07
N SER A 195 -21.24 -6.84 -13.46
CA SER A 195 -22.63 -6.43 -13.22
C SER A 195 -22.76 -5.21 -12.30
N GLU A 196 -21.76 -4.98 -11.45
CA GLU A 196 -21.64 -3.83 -10.56
C GLU A 196 -20.19 -3.27 -10.65
N PRO A 197 -20.01 -1.96 -10.44
CA PRO A 197 -18.67 -1.36 -10.32
C PRO A 197 -17.88 -1.98 -9.17
N HIS A 198 -16.60 -2.26 -9.41
CA HIS A 198 -15.70 -2.81 -8.41
C HIS A 198 -14.37 -2.07 -8.42
N GLU A 199 -14.05 -1.42 -7.30
CA GLU A 199 -12.72 -0.89 -7.04
C GLU A 199 -11.78 -2.03 -6.60
N ILE A 200 -10.74 -2.26 -7.39
CA ILE A 200 -9.79 -3.36 -7.19
C ILE A 200 -8.41 -2.77 -6.90
N GLU A 201 -7.76 -3.31 -5.88
CA GLU A 201 -6.37 -2.96 -5.55
C GLU A 201 -5.37 -3.65 -6.49
N TYR A 202 -4.46 -2.86 -7.04
CA TYR A 202 -3.31 -3.30 -7.83
C TYR A 202 -2.03 -2.62 -7.34
N ARG A 203 -0.89 -3.11 -7.82
CA ARG A 203 0.42 -2.52 -7.57
C ARG A 203 1.17 -2.33 -8.88
N LEU A 204 1.69 -1.13 -9.10
CA LEU A 204 2.52 -0.77 -10.25
C LEU A 204 3.97 -0.63 -9.82
N THR A 205 4.90 -1.17 -10.61
CA THR A 205 6.35 -0.92 -10.42
C THR A 205 6.94 -0.42 -11.72
N PHE A 206 7.60 0.73 -11.67
CA PHE A 206 8.30 1.37 -12.78
C PHE A 206 9.81 1.10 -12.68
N ASP A 207 10.38 0.42 -13.67
CA ASP A 207 11.79 0.00 -13.66
C ASP A 207 12.72 1.16 -14.08
N SER A 208 13.49 1.70 -13.14
CA SER A 208 14.43 2.80 -13.38
C SER A 208 15.50 2.46 -14.41
N ALA A 209 15.89 1.19 -14.54
CA ALA A 209 16.93 0.76 -15.49
C ALA A 209 16.45 0.78 -16.95
N SER A 210 15.13 0.80 -17.16
CA SER A 210 14.50 0.79 -18.48
C SER A 210 14.29 2.19 -19.08
N VAL A 211 14.49 3.25 -18.28
CA VAL A 211 14.19 4.64 -18.66
C VAL A 211 15.04 5.06 -19.86
N LYS A 212 14.37 5.51 -20.94
CA LYS A 212 14.98 5.91 -22.21
C LYS A 212 14.29 7.11 -22.83
#